data_AF-A0A0C9VP36-F1
#
_entry.id   AF-A0A0C9VP36-F1
#
_cell.length_a   1.000
_cell.length_b   1.000
_cell.length_c   1.000
_cell.angle_alpha   90.00
_cell.angle_beta   90.00
_cell.angle_gamma   90.00
#
_symmetry.space_group_name_H-M   'P 1'
#
loop_
_entity.id
_entity.type
_entity.pdbx_description
1 polymer ?
#
loop_
_entity_poly.entity_id
_entity_poly.type
_entity_poly.pdbx_seq_one_letter_code
_entity_poly.pdbx_strand_id
1 'polypeptide(L)'
;EKFKATWLGHACFLVELPTSSGAARGSRILFDPVFSHRCGPTSCLGPGHITPPACPVEQLPEVDAIVISHCHYDHLDIPTIKSVVFPPSKPTSIAPRTHVFAPLKNEYLFQSLSIPSSNYHCLDWWHNRDHRPPGPSQPSLPPPTVSTTFRLHCTPAQHWGNRHLFDRWTTLWGSWAVESNPLNPTTSQPTNGPVENKKLWFGGDTGYRSVRDGEDENEVPVCPVFKEIGAKFGSFDLALIPIGSYAPRGLLSPMHCSPKDSVAVFKDVNAKRALAMHWGTWVLSSEGILEPVEELKAECAKAGVEDGRFTACGLGDTTAV
;
A
#
# COMPACT_ATOMS: atom_id res chain seq x y z
N GLU A 1 7.42 -16.09 -10.55
CA GLU A 1 6.52 -15.54 -11.58
C GLU A 1 5.27 -14.83 -11.04
N LYS A 2 4.81 -15.13 -9.81
CA LYS A 2 3.63 -14.50 -9.21
C LYS A 2 3.99 -13.45 -8.15
N PHE A 3 3.07 -12.53 -7.88
CA PHE A 3 3.08 -11.78 -6.62
C PHE A 3 2.71 -12.72 -5.47
N LYS A 4 3.28 -12.50 -4.29
CA LYS A 4 2.80 -13.10 -3.03
C LYS A 4 2.45 -11.96 -2.08
N ALA A 5 1.17 -11.78 -1.80
CA ALA A 5 0.68 -10.71 -0.94
C ALA A 5 0.20 -11.31 0.38
N THR A 6 0.83 -10.92 1.48
CA THR A 6 0.46 -11.30 2.85
C THR A 6 -0.23 -10.12 3.51
N TRP A 7 -1.49 -10.31 3.94
CA TRP A 7 -2.20 -9.26 4.67
C TRP A 7 -1.78 -9.27 6.14
N LEU A 8 -1.26 -8.15 6.63
CA LEU A 8 -0.74 -8.04 8.00
C LEU A 8 -1.69 -7.24 8.91
N GLY A 9 -2.88 -6.90 8.41
CA GLY A 9 -3.89 -6.11 9.11
C GLY A 9 -4.01 -4.71 8.54
N HIS A 10 -5.21 -4.13 8.64
CA HIS A 10 -5.54 -2.79 8.14
C HIS A 10 -5.14 -2.59 6.67
N ALA A 11 -4.40 -1.53 6.33
CA ALA A 11 -3.79 -1.31 5.01
C ALA A 11 -2.40 -1.97 4.85
N CYS A 12 -1.92 -2.69 5.86
CA CYS A 12 -0.57 -3.26 5.86
C CYS A 12 -0.51 -4.55 5.04
N PHE A 13 0.28 -4.51 3.97
CA PHE A 13 0.57 -5.68 3.14
C PHE A 13 2.07 -5.85 2.96
N LEU A 14 2.56 -7.07 3.17
CA LEU A 14 3.86 -7.48 2.68
C LEU A 14 3.70 -8.17 1.32
N VAL A 15 4.27 -7.58 0.27
CA VAL A 15 4.23 -8.13 -1.08
C VAL A 15 5.62 -8.53 -1.55
N GLU A 16 5.81 -9.80 -1.87
CA GLU A 16 6.97 -10.28 -2.63
C GLU A 16 6.65 -10.22 -4.14
N LEU A 17 7.45 -9.45 -4.88
CA LEU A 17 7.33 -9.36 -6.34
C LEU A 17 7.73 -10.68 -7.03
N PRO A 18 7.37 -10.89 -8.31
CA PRO A 18 7.88 -12.02 -9.08
C PRO A 18 9.40 -12.13 -9.01
N THR A 19 9.88 -13.31 -8.66
CA THR A 19 11.31 -13.63 -8.66
C THR A 19 11.84 -13.75 -10.09
N SER A 20 12.91 -13.01 -10.40
CA SER A 20 13.61 -13.11 -11.68
C SER A 20 14.57 -14.29 -11.72
N SER A 21 14.90 -14.76 -12.93
CA SER A 21 15.85 -15.87 -13.12
C SER A 21 17.20 -15.56 -12.48
N GLY A 22 17.68 -16.45 -11.60
CA GLY A 22 18.94 -16.30 -10.86
C GLY A 22 18.85 -15.52 -9.54
N ALA A 23 17.69 -14.96 -9.18
CA ALA A 23 17.48 -14.33 -7.87
C ALA A 23 16.96 -15.33 -6.82
N ALA A 24 17.24 -15.09 -5.53
CA ALA A 24 16.82 -15.98 -4.42
C ALA A 24 15.32 -15.94 -4.19
N ARG A 25 14.82 -14.71 -4.30
CA ARG A 25 13.48 -14.25 -3.97
C ARG A 25 13.22 -13.00 -4.79
N GLY A 26 11.96 -12.63 -4.91
CA GLY A 26 11.61 -11.29 -5.40
C GLY A 26 11.90 -10.22 -4.35
N SER A 27 11.96 -8.97 -4.81
CA SER A 27 11.95 -7.82 -3.91
C SER A 27 10.70 -7.85 -3.02
N ARG A 28 10.83 -7.44 -1.76
CA ARG A 28 9.72 -7.36 -0.80
C ARG A 28 9.39 -5.91 -0.50
N ILE A 29 8.14 -5.56 -0.72
CA ILE A 29 7.58 -4.23 -0.47
C ILE A 29 6.58 -4.35 0.68
N LEU A 30 6.74 -3.49 1.69
CA LEU A 30 5.85 -3.39 2.83
C LEU A 30 5.03 -2.10 2.71
N PHE A 31 3.74 -2.23 2.46
CA PHE A 31 2.81 -1.10 2.30
C PHE A 31 2.21 -0.70 3.65
N ASP A 32 2.13 0.61 3.92
CA ASP A 32 1.49 1.23 5.09
C ASP A 32 1.64 0.45 6.41
N PRO A 33 2.88 0.16 6.86
CA PRO A 33 3.06 -0.75 7.98
C PRO A 33 2.74 -0.11 9.32
N VAL A 34 1.78 -0.73 10.02
CA VAL A 34 1.41 -0.36 11.39
C VAL A 34 1.28 -1.60 12.27
N PHE A 35 2.09 -1.63 13.33
CA PHE A 35 2.11 -2.70 14.34
C PHE A 35 1.88 -2.16 15.76
N SER A 36 1.91 -0.83 15.93
CA SER A 36 1.55 -0.18 17.19
C SER A 36 0.12 -0.51 17.60
N HIS A 37 -0.08 -0.84 18.88
CA HIS A 37 -1.41 -1.17 19.41
C HIS A 37 -2.45 -0.05 19.23
N ARG A 38 -2.04 1.22 19.18
CA ARG A 38 -2.95 2.36 19.02
C ARG A 38 -2.63 3.16 17.76
N CYS A 39 -3.69 3.54 17.04
CA CYS A 39 -3.65 4.54 15.99
C CYS A 39 -3.75 5.93 16.62
N GLY A 40 -2.62 6.59 16.89
CA GLY A 40 -2.64 7.96 17.40
C GLY A 40 -1.26 8.56 17.68
N PRO A 41 -1.21 9.84 18.11
CA PRO A 41 0.03 10.59 18.34
C PRO A 41 0.92 10.01 19.45
N THR A 42 0.33 9.24 20.35
CA THR A 42 1.03 8.61 21.46
C THR A 42 0.53 7.18 21.65
N SER A 43 1.29 6.36 22.36
CA SER A 43 0.92 4.97 22.69
C SER A 43 -0.32 4.84 23.58
N CYS A 44 -0.85 5.96 24.11
CA CYS A 44 -2.03 6.00 24.98
C CYS A 44 -3.25 6.65 24.31
N LEU A 45 -3.08 7.38 23.21
CA LEU A 45 -4.15 8.13 22.54
C LEU A 45 -4.57 7.44 21.25
N GLY A 46 -5.88 7.46 20.99
CA GLY A 46 -6.48 6.92 19.78
C GLY A 46 -6.95 5.46 19.87
N PRO A 47 -7.61 4.95 18.82
CA PRO A 47 -8.22 3.63 18.81
C PRO A 47 -7.19 2.51 19.02
N GLY A 48 -7.49 1.57 19.92
CA GLY A 48 -6.70 0.35 20.09
C GLY A 48 -7.10 -0.72 19.09
N HIS A 49 -6.16 -1.56 18.66
CA HIS A 49 -6.46 -2.71 17.80
C HIS A 49 -7.53 -3.59 18.44
N ILE A 50 -8.56 -3.95 17.66
CA ILE A 50 -9.48 -5.04 18.01
C ILE A 50 -8.93 -6.40 17.58
N THR A 51 -8.06 -6.41 16.56
CA THR A 51 -7.36 -7.59 16.05
C THR A 51 -5.85 -7.37 16.20
N PRO A 52 -5.13 -8.20 16.97
CA PRO A 52 -3.68 -8.05 17.14
C PRO A 52 -2.95 -8.22 15.81
N PRO A 53 -1.74 -7.63 15.62
CA PRO A 53 -0.93 -7.86 14.43
C PRO A 53 -0.68 -9.36 14.18
N ALA A 54 -0.58 -9.75 12.90
CA ALA A 54 -0.37 -11.14 12.50
C ALA A 54 0.91 -11.76 13.11
N CYS A 55 1.93 -10.92 13.29
CA CYS A 55 3.18 -11.26 13.97
C CYS A 55 3.79 -10.00 14.62
N PRO A 56 4.76 -10.16 15.54
CA PRO A 56 5.62 -9.06 15.96
C PRO A 56 6.44 -8.50 14.77
N VAL A 57 6.75 -7.20 14.79
CA VAL A 57 7.52 -6.54 13.73
C VAL A 57 8.90 -7.16 13.52
N GLU A 58 9.49 -7.72 14.58
CA GLU A 58 10.79 -8.39 14.57
C GLU A 58 10.79 -9.71 13.79
N GLN A 59 9.60 -10.30 13.59
CA GLN A 59 9.42 -11.53 12.82
C GLN A 59 9.18 -11.26 11.33
N LEU A 60 9.08 -9.98 10.92
CA LEU A 60 8.99 -9.66 9.51
C LEU A 60 10.26 -10.14 8.80
N PRO A 61 10.11 -10.73 7.60
CA PRO A 61 11.27 -11.06 6.79
C PRO A 61 11.96 -9.76 6.31
N GLU A 62 13.15 -9.90 5.72
CA GLU A 62 13.84 -8.74 5.15
C GLU A 62 12.96 -8.00 4.13
N VAL A 63 12.78 -6.70 4.36
CA VAL A 63 12.02 -5.77 3.53
C VAL A 63 13.00 -4.94 2.71
N ASP A 64 12.74 -4.78 1.41
CA ASP A 64 13.58 -3.97 0.52
C ASP A 64 13.05 -2.54 0.38
N ALA A 65 11.72 -2.37 0.39
CA ALA A 65 11.06 -1.07 0.37
C ALA A 65 9.87 -1.00 1.31
N ILE A 66 9.71 0.13 2.00
CA ILE A 66 8.47 0.55 2.64
C ILE A 66 7.79 1.55 1.70
N VAL A 67 6.49 1.40 1.47
CA VAL A 67 5.70 2.32 0.66
C VAL A 67 4.57 2.87 1.52
N ILE A 68 4.52 4.19 1.63
CA ILE A 68 3.53 4.93 2.43
C ILE A 68 2.54 5.62 1.49
N SER A 69 1.24 5.51 1.74
CA SER A 69 0.20 6.23 1.01
C SER A 69 0.01 7.67 1.50
N HIS A 70 0.06 7.90 2.81
CA HIS A 70 -0.11 9.22 3.43
C HIS A 70 0.31 9.18 4.92
N CYS A 71 0.28 10.33 5.61
CA CYS A 71 0.84 10.46 6.96
C CYS A 71 -0.13 10.20 8.12
N HIS A 72 -1.34 9.66 7.91
CA HIS A 72 -2.22 9.34 9.04
C HIS A 72 -1.62 8.23 9.93
N TYR A 73 -2.05 8.19 11.19
CA TYR A 73 -1.45 7.33 12.22
C TYR A 73 -1.66 5.83 11.97
N ASP A 74 -2.71 5.46 11.24
CA ASP A 74 -3.04 4.10 10.84
C ASP A 74 -2.36 3.66 9.52
N HIS A 75 -1.59 4.53 8.87
CA HIS A 75 -0.83 4.20 7.65
C HIS A 75 0.68 4.44 7.79
N LEU A 76 1.08 5.35 8.68
CA LEU A 76 2.47 5.70 8.93
C LEU A 76 2.77 5.57 10.44
N ASP A 77 3.29 4.42 10.84
CA ASP A 77 3.64 4.12 12.22
C ASP A 77 5.15 4.26 12.46
N ILE A 78 5.54 5.35 13.13
CA ILE A 78 6.92 5.74 13.39
C ILE A 78 7.71 4.60 14.09
N PRO A 79 7.22 3.99 15.19
CA PRO A 79 7.82 2.80 15.81
C PRO A 79 8.09 1.64 14.83
N THR A 80 7.12 1.32 13.98
CA THR A 80 7.23 0.22 13.02
C THR A 80 8.27 0.54 11.95
N ILE A 81 8.20 1.71 11.32
CA ILE A 81 9.17 2.15 10.31
C ILE A 81 10.58 2.12 10.89
N LYS A 82 10.77 2.63 12.11
CA LYS A 82 12.07 2.61 12.78
C LYS A 82 12.57 1.18 12.99
N SER A 83 11.70 0.26 13.41
CA SER A 83 12.07 -1.14 13.67
C SER A 83 12.42 -1.90 12.40
N VAL A 84 11.77 -1.60 11.27
CA VAL A 84 12.07 -2.23 9.97
C VAL A 84 13.32 -1.65 9.32
N VAL A 85 13.54 -0.34 9.43
CA VAL A 85 14.73 0.33 8.85
C VAL A 85 15.98 0.09 9.68
N PHE A 86 15.86 0.11 11.01
CA PHE A 86 16.95 -0.08 11.97
C PHE A 86 16.65 -1.25 12.90
N PRO A 87 16.63 -2.50 12.38
CA PRO A 87 16.29 -3.66 13.20
C PRO A 87 17.31 -3.84 14.32
N PRO A 88 16.89 -4.18 15.56
CA PRO A 88 17.80 -4.34 16.69
C PRO A 88 18.93 -5.36 16.48
N SER A 89 18.73 -6.31 15.57
CA SER A 89 19.71 -7.33 15.20
C SER A 89 20.84 -6.82 14.29
N LYS A 90 20.76 -5.59 13.76
CA LYS A 90 21.80 -4.99 12.91
C LYS A 90 22.47 -3.80 13.62
N PRO A 91 23.81 -3.72 13.64
CA PRO A 91 24.53 -2.55 14.15
C PRO A 91 24.14 -1.26 13.42
N THR A 92 23.97 -0.17 14.16
CA THR A 92 23.63 1.16 13.60
C THR A 92 24.71 1.77 12.71
N SER A 93 25.94 1.24 12.74
CA SER A 93 27.03 1.63 11.85
C SER A 93 26.85 1.12 10.41
N ILE A 94 25.97 0.15 10.18
CA ILE A 94 25.65 -0.37 8.86
C ILE A 94 24.49 0.42 8.29
N ALA A 95 24.66 0.98 7.10
CA ALA A 95 23.59 1.70 6.41
C ALA A 95 22.36 0.81 6.22
N PRO A 96 21.14 1.34 6.43
CA PRO A 96 19.93 0.56 6.26
C PRO A 96 19.80 0.07 4.81
N ARG A 97 19.36 -1.18 4.66
CA ARG A 97 19.05 -1.77 3.35
C ARG A 97 17.72 -1.25 2.81
N THR A 98 16.75 -1.07 3.70
CA THR A 98 15.38 -0.70 3.37
C THR A 98 15.33 0.74 2.88
N HIS A 99 14.60 0.98 1.79
CA HIS A 99 14.26 2.31 1.31
C HIS A 99 12.80 2.64 1.65
N VAL A 100 12.49 3.91 1.94
CA VAL A 100 11.12 4.37 2.21
C VAL A 100 10.64 5.25 1.07
N PHE A 101 9.44 5.00 0.58
CA PHE A 101 8.79 5.78 -0.47
C PHE A 101 7.50 6.37 0.09
N ALA A 102 7.25 7.65 -0.18
CA ALA A 102 6.06 8.35 0.28
C ALA A 102 5.67 9.46 -0.71
N PRO A 103 4.47 10.04 -0.61
CA PRO A 103 4.12 11.21 -1.38
C PRO A 103 4.94 12.43 -0.93
N LEU A 104 4.98 13.46 -1.78
CA LEU A 104 5.70 14.71 -1.57
C LEU A 104 5.44 15.32 -0.17
N LYS A 105 6.48 15.94 0.41
CA LYS A 105 6.50 16.63 1.71
C LYS A 105 6.44 15.73 2.96
N ASN A 106 6.40 14.42 2.82
CA ASN A 106 6.47 13.50 3.97
C ASN A 106 7.90 13.31 4.51
N GLU A 107 8.93 13.88 3.88
CA GLU A 107 10.34 13.70 4.24
C GLU A 107 10.69 14.10 5.68
N TYR A 108 9.98 15.06 6.27
CA TYR A 108 10.26 15.53 7.63
C TYR A 108 10.13 14.40 8.67
N LEU A 109 9.21 13.45 8.45
CA LEU A 109 9.02 12.30 9.32
C LEU A 109 10.22 11.35 9.25
N PHE A 110 10.76 11.11 8.06
CA PHE A 110 11.93 10.24 7.87
C PHE A 110 13.22 10.90 8.36
N GLN A 111 13.32 12.22 8.21
CA GLN A 111 14.40 13.02 8.81
C GLN A 111 14.36 12.94 10.34
N SER A 112 13.18 13.01 10.96
CA SER A 112 13.03 12.86 12.42
C SER A 112 13.48 11.49 12.93
N LEU A 113 13.41 10.46 12.07
CA LEU A 113 13.88 9.11 12.33
C LEU A 113 15.38 8.91 12.04
N SER A 114 16.09 9.95 11.58
CA SER A 114 17.49 9.87 11.13
C SER A 114 17.71 8.87 9.99
N ILE A 115 16.68 8.63 9.15
CA ILE A 115 16.85 7.83 7.93
C ILE A 115 17.73 8.62 6.97
N PRO A 116 18.82 8.03 6.42
CA PRO A 116 19.68 8.72 5.46
C PRO A 116 18.88 9.23 4.25
N SER A 117 19.24 10.40 3.71
CA SER A 117 18.54 10.99 2.55
C SER A 117 18.65 10.14 1.27
N SER A 118 19.61 9.22 1.20
CA SER A 118 19.71 8.20 0.14
C SER A 118 18.62 7.12 0.23
N ASN A 119 18.01 6.95 1.41
CA ASN A 119 17.13 5.85 1.77
C ASN A 119 15.65 6.26 1.89
N TYR A 120 15.30 7.52 1.64
CA TYR A 120 13.89 7.90 1.49
C TYR A 120 13.65 8.70 0.20
N HIS A 121 12.46 8.52 -0.38
CA HIS A 121 12.09 9.03 -1.69
C HIS A 121 10.67 9.58 -1.64
N CYS A 122 10.51 10.90 -1.57
CA CYS A 122 9.19 11.53 -1.61
C CYS A 122 8.86 11.96 -3.05
N LEU A 123 7.73 11.51 -3.58
CA LEU A 123 7.34 11.69 -4.98
C LEU A 123 6.03 12.47 -5.09
N ASP A 124 5.95 13.37 -6.07
CA ASP A 124 4.69 13.97 -6.49
C ASP A 124 3.89 12.96 -7.33
N TRP A 125 2.60 13.23 -7.53
CA TRP A 125 1.78 12.40 -8.40
C TRP A 125 2.36 12.33 -9.81
N TRP A 126 2.28 11.14 -10.39
CA TRP A 126 2.82 10.76 -11.69
C TRP A 126 4.34 10.74 -11.79
N HIS A 127 5.07 11.13 -10.74
CA HIS A 127 6.48 10.85 -10.63
C HIS A 127 6.71 9.37 -10.29
N ASN A 128 7.83 8.85 -10.76
CA ASN A 128 8.22 7.47 -10.56
C ASN A 128 9.71 7.35 -10.30
N ARG A 129 10.08 6.21 -9.73
CA ARG A 129 11.47 5.88 -9.42
C ARG A 129 11.73 4.40 -9.59
N ASP A 130 12.80 4.08 -10.31
CA ASP A 130 13.37 2.75 -10.32
C ASP A 130 14.12 2.49 -9.02
N HIS A 131 13.86 1.36 -8.40
CA HIS A 131 14.56 0.89 -7.22
C HIS A 131 15.16 -0.49 -7.47
N ARG A 132 16.45 -0.60 -7.16
CA ARG A 132 17.19 -1.86 -7.14
C ARG A 132 17.66 -2.06 -5.70
N PRO A 133 17.14 -3.07 -4.99
CA PRO A 133 17.59 -3.36 -3.64
C PRO A 133 19.11 -3.62 -3.62
N PRO A 134 19.81 -3.23 -2.54
CA PRO A 134 21.21 -3.59 -2.37
C PRO A 134 21.42 -5.11 -2.44
N GLY A 135 22.62 -5.60 -2.77
CA GLY A 135 22.96 -7.02 -2.63
C GLY A 135 22.86 -7.49 -1.16
N PRO A 136 22.88 -8.82 -0.87
CA PRO A 136 22.81 -9.30 0.50
C PRO A 136 23.91 -8.68 1.37
N SER A 137 23.57 -8.39 2.62
CA SER A 137 24.46 -7.71 3.60
C SER A 137 25.51 -8.64 4.23
N GLN A 138 25.52 -9.93 3.87
CA GLN A 138 26.41 -10.97 4.40
C GLN A 138 27.37 -11.50 3.31
N PRO A 139 28.70 -11.40 3.48
CA PRO A 139 29.69 -11.88 2.51
C PRO A 139 29.87 -13.42 2.46
N SER A 140 29.28 -14.17 3.38
CA SER A 140 29.65 -15.58 3.66
C SER A 140 28.75 -16.64 2.99
N LEU A 141 27.71 -16.25 2.27
CA LEU A 141 26.86 -17.18 1.51
C LEU A 141 27.03 -16.91 0.00
N PRO A 142 27.23 -17.94 -0.85
CA PRO A 142 27.17 -17.74 -2.29
C PRO A 142 25.78 -17.21 -2.61
N PRO A 143 25.65 -16.06 -3.30
CA PRO A 143 24.41 -15.33 -3.25
C PRO A 143 23.39 -16.04 -4.12
N PRO A 144 22.12 -15.90 -3.76
CA PRO A 144 21.17 -15.55 -4.78
C PRO A 144 20.83 -14.09 -4.51
N THR A 145 21.40 -13.22 -5.34
CA THR A 145 21.30 -11.77 -5.18
C THR A 145 19.86 -11.35 -5.44
N VAL A 146 19.24 -10.59 -4.54
CA VAL A 146 18.02 -9.83 -4.89
C VAL A 146 18.49 -8.67 -5.74
N SER A 147 18.74 -8.95 -7.02
CA SER A 147 19.22 -7.98 -8.00
C SER A 147 18.14 -7.73 -9.06
N THR A 148 16.95 -7.40 -8.60
CA THR A 148 15.81 -7.08 -9.46
C THR A 148 15.41 -5.63 -9.30
N THR A 149 15.34 -4.91 -10.41
CA THR A 149 14.84 -3.55 -10.47
C THR A 149 13.32 -3.58 -10.53
N PHE A 150 12.64 -2.78 -9.73
CA PHE A 150 11.20 -2.51 -9.88
C PHE A 150 10.96 -1.01 -9.92
N ARG A 151 9.85 -0.57 -10.51
CA ARG A 151 9.48 0.84 -10.59
C ARG A 151 8.29 1.12 -9.70
N LEU A 152 8.40 2.15 -8.88
CA LEU A 152 7.29 2.70 -8.12
C LEU A 152 6.83 4.01 -8.76
N HIS A 153 5.53 4.14 -8.99
CA HIS A 153 4.89 5.37 -9.43
C HIS A 153 3.97 5.85 -8.31
N CYS A 154 4.15 7.09 -7.86
CA CYS A 154 3.19 7.73 -6.97
C CYS A 154 1.99 8.16 -7.83
N THR A 155 0.83 7.58 -7.61
CA THR A 155 -0.40 7.89 -8.35
C THR A 155 -1.39 8.67 -7.48
N PRO A 156 -2.29 9.47 -8.05
CA PRO A 156 -3.23 10.22 -7.23
C PRO A 156 -4.20 9.34 -6.44
N ALA A 157 -4.77 9.92 -5.38
CA ALA A 157 -5.89 9.39 -4.62
C ALA A 157 -6.79 10.56 -4.18
N GLN A 158 -8.05 10.29 -3.88
CA GLN A 158 -8.98 11.25 -3.31
C GLN A 158 -8.96 11.12 -1.78
N HIS A 159 -7.98 11.76 -1.13
CA HIS A 159 -7.81 11.74 0.33
C HIS A 159 -7.15 13.02 0.83
N TRP A 160 -6.46 12.96 1.96
CA TRP A 160 -5.82 14.10 2.60
C TRP A 160 -4.63 13.68 3.47
N GLY A 161 -3.83 14.66 3.90
CA GLY A 161 -2.71 14.46 4.83
C GLY A 161 -2.86 15.32 6.08
N ASN A 162 -2.57 14.75 7.24
CA ASN A 162 -2.59 15.42 8.54
C ASN A 162 -1.90 14.57 9.63
N ARG A 163 -0.98 15.14 10.40
CA ARG A 163 -0.28 14.43 11.49
C ARG A 163 -0.44 15.11 12.83
N HIS A 164 -0.53 16.42 12.84
CA HIS A 164 -0.55 17.29 14.00
C HIS A 164 -1.79 18.19 13.96
N LEU A 165 -1.95 19.07 14.96
CA LEU A 165 -3.17 19.88 15.09
C LEU A 165 -3.33 20.96 14.00
N PHE A 166 -2.24 21.37 13.34
CA PHE A 166 -2.21 22.52 12.44
C PHE A 166 -1.50 22.24 11.10
N ASP A 167 -1.34 20.97 10.72
CA ASP A 167 -0.60 20.57 9.51
C ASP A 167 -1.49 19.88 8.46
N ARG A 168 -2.81 20.05 8.57
CA ARG A 168 -3.76 19.53 7.58
C ARG A 168 -3.42 20.07 6.18
N TRP A 169 -3.40 19.19 5.19
CA TRP A 169 -3.09 19.47 3.78
C TRP A 169 -1.65 19.94 3.51
N THR A 170 -0.75 19.83 4.50
CA THR A 170 0.65 20.25 4.31
C THR A 170 1.52 19.18 3.64
N THR A 171 1.09 17.92 3.70
CA THR A 171 1.73 16.78 3.02
C THR A 171 0.82 16.20 1.96
N LEU A 172 1.42 15.63 0.91
CA LEU A 172 0.68 14.93 -0.13
C LEU A 172 0.25 13.54 0.37
N TRP A 173 -0.79 13.01 -0.25
CA TRP A 173 -1.34 11.66 -0.10
C TRP A 173 -1.36 11.00 -1.48
N GLY A 174 -1.44 9.68 -1.58
CA GLY A 174 -1.49 9.03 -2.89
C GLY A 174 -1.71 7.53 -2.84
N SER A 175 -1.97 6.98 -4.01
CA SER A 175 -1.91 5.55 -4.31
C SER A 175 -0.56 5.22 -4.97
N TRP A 176 -0.27 3.95 -5.22
CA TRP A 176 0.99 3.52 -5.82
C TRP A 176 0.80 2.46 -6.89
N ALA A 177 1.41 2.67 -8.06
CA ALA A 177 1.57 1.61 -9.06
C ALA A 177 3.00 1.05 -9.00
N VAL A 178 3.12 -0.28 -9.04
CA VAL A 178 4.38 -1.02 -9.04
C VAL A 178 4.52 -1.77 -10.37
N GLU A 179 5.68 -1.66 -11.01
CA GLU A 179 6.08 -2.50 -12.14
C GLU A 179 7.24 -3.41 -11.73
N SER A 180 7.06 -4.73 -11.82
CA SER A 180 8.05 -5.71 -11.34
C SER A 180 9.26 -5.88 -12.27
N ASN A 181 9.12 -5.51 -13.55
CA ASN A 181 10.20 -5.56 -14.54
C ASN A 181 10.07 -4.36 -15.50
N PRO A 182 10.34 -3.14 -15.03
CA PRO A 182 10.20 -1.95 -15.85
C PRO A 182 11.16 -2.00 -17.04
N LEU A 183 10.77 -1.34 -18.13
CA LEU A 183 11.66 -1.13 -19.27
C LEU A 183 12.73 -0.10 -18.92
N ASN A 184 13.95 -0.38 -19.37
CA ASN A 184 15.05 0.58 -19.33
C ASN A 184 14.73 1.73 -20.30
N PRO A 185 14.74 3.00 -19.84
CA PRO A 185 14.33 4.14 -20.67
C PRO A 185 15.17 4.32 -21.94
N THR A 186 16.44 3.94 -21.91
CA THR A 186 17.38 4.14 -23.02
C THR A 186 17.32 3.00 -24.04
N THR A 187 17.25 1.76 -23.56
CA THR A 187 17.31 0.57 -24.44
C THR A 187 15.95 0.02 -24.80
N SER A 188 14.88 0.45 -24.10
CA SER A 188 13.53 -0.13 -24.19
C SER A 188 13.48 -1.64 -23.93
N GLN A 189 14.52 -2.20 -23.31
CA GLN A 189 14.59 -3.61 -22.93
C GLN A 189 14.19 -3.80 -21.46
N PRO A 190 13.62 -4.95 -21.08
CA PRO A 190 13.32 -5.27 -19.69
C PRO A 190 14.58 -5.24 -18.80
N THR A 191 14.45 -4.67 -17.61
CA THR A 191 15.57 -4.52 -16.66
C THR A 191 16.00 -5.81 -15.98
N ASN A 192 15.12 -6.80 -15.88
CA ASN A 192 15.33 -8.07 -15.18
C ASN A 192 15.37 -9.29 -16.13
N GLY A 193 15.72 -9.07 -17.40
CA GLY A 193 15.71 -10.13 -18.42
C GLY A 193 14.30 -10.46 -18.93
N PRO A 194 14.09 -11.63 -19.56
CA PRO A 194 12.87 -11.94 -20.32
C PRO A 194 11.62 -12.26 -19.47
N VAL A 195 11.63 -11.89 -18.19
CA VAL A 195 10.50 -12.13 -17.28
C VAL A 195 9.38 -11.13 -17.59
N GLU A 196 8.12 -11.58 -17.54
CA GLU A 196 6.97 -10.70 -17.74
C GLU A 196 6.95 -9.54 -16.72
N ASN A 197 6.62 -8.34 -17.19
CA ASN A 197 6.38 -7.20 -16.32
C ASN A 197 4.98 -7.32 -15.70
N LYS A 198 4.92 -7.72 -14.43
CA LYS A 198 3.69 -7.75 -13.65
C LYS A 198 3.47 -6.42 -12.96
N LYS A 199 2.20 -6.01 -12.84
CA LYS A 199 1.84 -4.73 -12.24
C LYS A 199 0.94 -4.90 -11.03
N LEU A 200 1.24 -4.14 -9.97
CA LEU A 200 0.41 -4.04 -8.77
C LEU A 200 -0.06 -2.60 -8.58
N TRP A 201 -1.30 -2.40 -8.12
CA TRP A 201 -1.77 -1.10 -7.65
C TRP A 201 -2.14 -1.16 -6.16
N PHE A 202 -1.65 -0.23 -5.37
CA PHE A 202 -1.98 -0.07 -3.96
C PHE A 202 -2.76 1.22 -3.77
N GLY A 203 -4.03 1.12 -3.36
CA GLY A 203 -4.93 2.26 -3.33
C GLY A 203 -4.65 3.30 -2.26
N GLY A 204 -3.96 2.91 -1.18
CA GLY A 204 -3.94 3.70 0.06
C GLY A 204 -5.36 3.91 0.60
N ASP A 205 -5.55 4.97 1.37
CA ASP A 205 -6.89 5.50 1.62
C ASP A 205 -7.33 6.39 0.47
N THR A 206 -8.57 6.17 0.04
CA THR A 206 -9.18 7.01 -0.97
C THR A 206 -10.69 6.94 -0.93
N GLY A 207 -11.35 8.05 -1.22
CA GLY A 207 -12.73 8.07 -1.68
C GLY A 207 -12.83 7.84 -3.19
N TYR A 208 -14.05 7.64 -3.66
CA TYR A 208 -14.37 7.56 -5.10
C TYR A 208 -15.31 8.66 -5.57
N ARG A 209 -16.08 9.26 -4.66
CA ARG A 209 -17.10 10.28 -4.93
C ARG A 209 -17.30 11.12 -3.66
N SER A 210 -18.16 12.12 -3.70
CA SER A 210 -18.57 12.86 -2.50
C SER A 210 -20.09 12.86 -2.43
N VAL A 211 -20.64 12.10 -1.49
CA VAL A 211 -22.08 11.95 -1.24
C VAL A 211 -22.44 12.83 -0.05
N ARG A 212 -23.42 13.71 -0.22
CA ARG A 212 -24.01 14.50 0.87
C ARG A 212 -25.24 13.79 1.43
N ASP A 213 -25.63 14.17 2.66
CA ASP A 213 -26.84 13.62 3.27
C ASP A 213 -28.07 13.89 2.40
N GLY A 214 -28.80 12.82 2.07
CA GLY A 214 -29.99 12.86 1.22
C GLY A 214 -29.74 12.76 -0.29
N GLU A 215 -28.49 12.72 -0.75
CA GLU A 215 -28.18 12.46 -2.17
C GLU A 215 -28.26 10.97 -2.49
N ASP A 216 -28.70 10.64 -3.71
CA ASP A 216 -28.52 9.29 -4.26
C ASP A 216 -27.06 9.11 -4.68
N GLU A 217 -26.37 8.22 -3.97
CA GLU A 217 -24.98 7.88 -4.24
C GLU A 217 -24.75 7.46 -5.71
N ASN A 218 -25.75 6.90 -6.40
CA ASN A 218 -25.61 6.48 -7.79
C ASN A 218 -25.57 7.63 -8.80
N GLU A 219 -26.05 8.81 -8.40
CA GLU A 219 -26.19 9.97 -9.29
C GLU A 219 -25.08 11.01 -9.12
N VAL A 220 -24.28 10.91 -8.05
CA VAL A 220 -23.19 11.88 -7.80
C VAL A 220 -21.98 11.64 -8.72
N PRO A 221 -21.22 12.70 -9.08
CA PRO A 221 -19.99 12.56 -9.83
C PRO A 221 -18.94 11.70 -9.11
N VAL A 222 -18.13 11.00 -9.91
CA VAL A 222 -17.04 10.15 -9.43
C VAL A 222 -15.69 10.75 -9.77
N CYS A 223 -14.66 10.40 -9.00
CA CYS A 223 -13.30 10.84 -9.20
C CYS A 223 -12.74 10.25 -10.51
N PRO A 224 -12.38 11.06 -11.51
CA PRO A 224 -11.96 10.55 -12.82
C PRO A 224 -10.58 9.87 -12.78
N VAL A 225 -9.81 10.07 -11.71
CA VAL A 225 -8.40 9.71 -11.67
C VAL A 225 -8.17 8.20 -11.71
N PHE A 226 -9.10 7.39 -11.22
CA PHE A 226 -8.96 5.93 -11.26
C PHE A 226 -9.04 5.40 -12.70
N LYS A 227 -9.91 5.98 -13.53
CA LYS A 227 -9.96 5.68 -14.98
C LYS A 227 -8.70 6.17 -15.69
N GLU A 228 -8.16 7.33 -15.28
CA GLU A 228 -6.89 7.82 -15.80
C GLU A 228 -5.73 6.87 -15.45
N ILE A 229 -5.68 6.37 -14.22
CA ILE A 229 -4.71 5.36 -13.77
C ILE A 229 -4.86 4.09 -14.62
N GLY A 230 -6.08 3.56 -14.77
CA GLY A 230 -6.34 2.37 -15.61
C GLY A 230 -5.90 2.57 -17.06
N ALA A 231 -6.23 3.72 -17.66
CA ALA A 231 -5.83 4.06 -19.03
C ALA A 231 -4.30 4.19 -19.19
N LYS A 232 -3.62 4.82 -18.22
CA LYS A 232 -2.16 5.04 -18.25
C LYS A 232 -1.38 3.74 -18.10
N PHE A 233 -1.80 2.85 -17.21
CA PHE A 233 -1.08 1.61 -16.91
C PHE A 233 -1.57 0.40 -17.71
N GLY A 234 -2.71 0.52 -18.39
CA GLY A 234 -3.35 -0.52 -19.19
C GLY A 234 -4.15 -1.48 -18.33
N SER A 235 -3.49 -2.24 -17.46
CA SER A 235 -4.13 -3.15 -16.49
C SER A 235 -3.19 -3.49 -15.34
N PHE A 236 -3.74 -3.85 -14.18
CA PHE A 236 -2.96 -4.39 -13.06
C PHE A 236 -3.26 -5.88 -12.86
N ASP A 237 -2.24 -6.68 -12.55
CA ASP A 237 -2.42 -8.09 -12.20
C ASP A 237 -3.03 -8.24 -10.80
N LEU A 238 -2.66 -7.33 -9.88
CA LEU A 238 -3.16 -7.28 -8.52
C LEU A 238 -3.44 -5.82 -8.10
N ALA A 239 -4.58 -5.57 -7.47
CA ALA A 239 -4.86 -4.34 -6.76
C ALA A 239 -5.09 -4.60 -5.26
N LEU A 240 -4.65 -3.69 -4.40
CA LEU A 240 -4.94 -3.69 -2.96
C LEU A 240 -5.84 -2.48 -2.69
N ILE A 241 -7.09 -2.70 -2.28
CA ILE A 241 -8.15 -1.66 -2.31
C ILE A 241 -8.83 -1.57 -0.93
N PRO A 242 -8.96 -0.37 -0.33
CA PRO A 242 -9.62 -0.23 0.96
C PRO A 242 -11.12 -0.51 0.83
N ILE A 243 -11.73 -1.09 1.86
CA ILE A 243 -13.18 -1.36 1.90
C ILE A 243 -13.88 -0.90 3.19
N GLY A 244 -13.12 -0.41 4.17
CA GLY A 244 -13.63 0.03 5.47
C GLY A 244 -13.53 1.54 5.68
N SER A 245 -13.92 1.99 6.87
CA SER A 245 -13.92 3.40 7.29
C SER A 245 -14.85 4.31 6.48
N TYR A 246 -16.02 3.81 6.08
CA TYR A 246 -16.87 4.50 5.10
C TYR A 246 -18.18 5.08 5.65
N ALA A 247 -18.61 4.74 6.87
CA ALA A 247 -19.87 5.22 7.44
C ALA A 247 -19.70 6.27 8.56
N PRO A 248 -20.46 7.39 8.56
CA PRO A 248 -21.55 7.73 7.64
C PRO A 248 -21.05 8.32 6.31
N ARG A 249 -21.76 8.02 5.22
CA ARG A 249 -21.38 8.43 3.85
C ARG A 249 -21.29 9.95 3.67
N GLY A 250 -22.21 10.70 4.28
CA GLY A 250 -22.22 12.18 4.26
C GLY A 250 -20.91 12.83 4.74
N LEU A 251 -20.17 12.13 5.60
CA LEU A 251 -18.91 12.61 6.16
C LEU A 251 -17.69 11.96 5.50
N LEU A 252 -17.72 10.64 5.31
CA LEU A 252 -16.52 9.85 4.96
C LEU A 252 -16.40 9.56 3.46
N SER A 253 -17.47 9.67 2.66
CA SER A 253 -17.39 9.39 1.22
C SER A 253 -16.33 10.21 0.46
N PRO A 254 -16.06 11.50 0.78
CA PRO A 254 -15.03 12.25 0.08
C PRO A 254 -13.61 11.69 0.27
N MET A 255 -13.39 10.79 1.22
CA MET A 255 -12.06 10.35 1.65
C MET A 255 -11.93 8.82 1.82
N HIS A 256 -13.04 8.08 1.92
CA HIS A 256 -13.07 6.62 2.02
C HIS A 256 -14.12 5.99 1.11
N CYS A 257 -13.68 4.99 0.32
CA CYS A 257 -14.54 4.12 -0.46
C CYS A 257 -15.42 3.25 0.45
N SER A 258 -16.71 3.18 0.13
CA SER A 258 -17.53 2.04 0.53
C SER A 258 -17.16 0.81 -0.31
N PRO A 259 -17.56 -0.42 0.06
CA PRO A 259 -17.32 -1.61 -0.76
C PRO A 259 -17.83 -1.47 -2.20
N LYS A 260 -18.95 -0.78 -2.40
CA LYS A 260 -19.48 -0.42 -3.73
C LYS A 260 -18.52 0.46 -4.53
N ASP A 261 -17.96 1.49 -3.89
CA ASP A 261 -16.94 2.33 -4.50
C ASP A 261 -15.67 1.55 -4.82
N SER A 262 -15.24 0.66 -3.91
CA SER A 262 -14.06 -0.18 -4.10
C SER A 262 -14.21 -1.09 -5.32
N VAL A 263 -15.41 -1.64 -5.56
CA VAL A 263 -15.72 -2.42 -6.77
C VAL A 263 -15.69 -1.55 -8.04
N ALA A 264 -16.12 -0.30 -7.96
CA ALA A 264 -16.01 0.64 -9.08
C ALA A 264 -14.53 0.99 -9.36
N VAL A 265 -13.74 1.29 -8.33
CA VAL A 265 -12.29 1.53 -8.43
C VAL A 265 -11.59 0.33 -9.04
N PHE A 266 -11.89 -0.90 -8.60
CA PHE A 266 -11.35 -2.14 -9.16
C PHE A 266 -11.51 -2.22 -10.69
N LYS A 267 -12.67 -1.84 -11.21
CA LYS A 267 -12.95 -1.79 -12.64
C LYS A 267 -12.23 -0.63 -13.32
N ASP A 268 -12.25 0.56 -12.73
CA ASP A 268 -11.69 1.78 -13.32
C ASP A 268 -10.17 1.72 -13.44
N VAL A 269 -9.47 1.13 -12.47
CA VAL A 269 -8.01 0.87 -12.57
C VAL A 269 -7.68 -0.32 -13.48
N ASN A 270 -8.69 -1.02 -14.00
CA ASN A 270 -8.58 -2.22 -14.83
C ASN A 270 -7.74 -3.33 -14.17
N ALA A 271 -8.08 -3.68 -12.93
CA ALA A 271 -7.41 -4.76 -12.21
C ALA A 271 -7.97 -6.15 -12.58
N LYS A 272 -7.08 -7.13 -12.76
CA LYS A 272 -7.46 -8.53 -12.98
C LYS A 272 -7.96 -9.18 -11.70
N ARG A 273 -7.23 -8.94 -10.60
CA ARG A 273 -7.56 -9.39 -9.24
C ARG A 273 -7.36 -8.28 -8.23
N ALA A 274 -8.08 -8.32 -7.12
CA ALA A 274 -7.91 -7.42 -6.00
C ALA A 274 -8.02 -8.12 -4.64
N LEU A 275 -7.29 -7.60 -3.67
CA LEU A 275 -7.40 -7.97 -2.26
C LEU A 275 -7.90 -6.77 -1.45
N ALA A 276 -8.86 -7.02 -0.58
CA ALA A 276 -9.44 -6.00 0.27
C ALA A 276 -8.54 -5.66 1.47
N MET A 277 -8.54 -4.39 1.86
CA MET A 277 -7.76 -3.87 2.99
C MET A 277 -8.52 -2.79 3.78
N HIS A 278 -7.91 -2.21 4.81
CA HIS A 278 -8.47 -1.13 5.65
C HIS A 278 -9.74 -1.51 6.44
N TRP A 279 -9.87 -2.78 6.82
CA TRP A 279 -11.01 -3.28 7.61
C TRP A 279 -10.54 -4.22 8.73
N GLY A 280 -11.43 -4.50 9.70
CA GLY A 280 -11.24 -5.58 10.68
C GLY A 280 -10.11 -5.39 11.69
N THR A 281 -9.46 -4.22 11.76
CA THR A 281 -8.26 -3.99 12.61
C THR A 281 -8.50 -2.93 13.68
N TRP A 282 -9.06 -1.78 13.29
CA TRP A 282 -9.56 -0.75 14.19
C TRP A 282 -11.02 -0.44 13.90
N VAL A 283 -11.69 0.16 14.88
CA VAL A 283 -13.00 0.81 14.69
C VAL A 283 -12.74 2.30 14.48
N LEU A 284 -12.72 2.75 13.23
CA LEU A 284 -12.43 4.14 12.83
C LEU A 284 -13.69 4.94 12.46
N SER A 285 -14.83 4.26 12.39
CA SER A 285 -16.09 4.73 11.82
C SER A 285 -17.26 3.93 12.41
N SER A 286 -18.46 4.08 11.85
CA SER A 286 -19.70 3.57 12.45
C SER A 286 -20.23 2.25 11.86
N GLU A 287 -19.65 1.73 10.78
CA GLU A 287 -20.07 0.44 10.22
C GLU A 287 -19.69 -0.75 11.11
N GLY A 288 -20.35 -1.90 10.89
CA GLY A 288 -20.01 -3.15 11.57
C GLY A 288 -18.61 -3.65 11.18
N ILE A 289 -17.92 -4.34 12.10
CA ILE A 289 -16.53 -4.82 11.88
C ILE A 289 -16.41 -5.76 10.67
N LEU A 290 -17.39 -6.65 10.46
CA LEU A 290 -17.42 -7.63 9.36
C LEU A 290 -18.26 -7.16 8.15
N GLU A 291 -19.06 -6.12 8.33
CA GLU A 291 -19.94 -5.55 7.31
C GLU A 291 -19.20 -5.22 6.00
N PRO A 292 -17.98 -4.62 6.01
CA PRO A 292 -17.23 -4.37 4.79
C PRO A 292 -17.05 -5.60 3.88
N VAL A 293 -16.80 -6.78 4.45
CA VAL A 293 -16.54 -8.01 3.67
C VAL A 293 -17.82 -8.59 3.11
N GLU A 294 -18.90 -8.54 3.89
CA GLU A 294 -20.23 -8.98 3.46
C GLU A 294 -20.75 -8.12 2.32
N GLU A 295 -20.65 -6.79 2.48
CA GLU A 295 -21.02 -5.81 1.46
C GLU A 295 -20.13 -5.91 0.22
N LEU A 296 -18.82 -6.13 0.37
CA LEU A 296 -17.93 -6.37 -0.78
C LEU A 296 -18.41 -7.55 -1.63
N LYS A 297 -18.77 -8.66 -0.98
CA LYS A 297 -19.28 -9.85 -1.69
C LYS A 297 -20.59 -9.54 -2.42
N ALA A 298 -21.50 -8.81 -1.78
CA ALA A 298 -22.77 -8.40 -2.38
C ALA A 298 -22.56 -7.46 -3.58
N GLU A 299 -21.68 -6.46 -3.45
CA GLU A 299 -21.39 -5.48 -4.51
C GLU A 299 -20.64 -6.11 -5.68
N CYS A 300 -19.71 -7.04 -5.44
CA CYS A 300 -19.09 -7.83 -6.50
C CYS A 300 -20.15 -8.60 -7.31
N ALA A 301 -21.09 -9.27 -6.64
CA ALA A 301 -22.16 -10.01 -7.30
C ALA A 301 -23.08 -9.08 -8.12
N LYS A 302 -23.52 -7.95 -7.57
CA LYS A 302 -24.32 -6.93 -8.28
C LYS A 302 -23.58 -6.39 -9.51
N ALA A 303 -22.27 -6.21 -9.41
CA ALA A 303 -21.43 -5.66 -10.45
C ALA A 303 -20.96 -6.69 -11.49
N GLY A 304 -21.32 -7.98 -11.36
CA GLY A 304 -20.88 -9.05 -12.25
C GLY A 304 -19.39 -9.35 -12.18
N VAL A 305 -18.75 -9.07 -11.04
CA VAL A 305 -17.36 -9.48 -10.79
C VAL A 305 -17.36 -10.95 -10.41
N GLU A 306 -16.63 -11.76 -11.16
CA GLU A 306 -16.51 -13.20 -10.91
C GLU A 306 -15.99 -13.48 -9.49
N ASP A 307 -16.53 -14.52 -8.86
CA ASP A 307 -16.14 -14.93 -7.52
C ASP A 307 -14.63 -15.20 -7.43
N GLY A 308 -14.00 -14.77 -6.36
CA GLY A 308 -12.54 -14.89 -6.20
C GLY A 308 -11.70 -13.83 -6.95
N ARG A 309 -12.29 -12.92 -7.75
CA ARG A 309 -11.53 -11.83 -8.39
C ARG A 309 -11.29 -10.64 -7.48
N PHE A 310 -12.19 -10.33 -6.55
CA PHE A 310 -11.97 -9.31 -5.52
C PHE A 310 -12.45 -9.85 -4.17
N THR A 311 -11.49 -10.18 -3.29
CA THR A 311 -11.75 -10.90 -2.04
C THR A 311 -11.02 -10.28 -0.86
N ALA A 312 -11.56 -10.50 0.34
CA ALA A 312 -10.83 -10.30 1.58
C ALA A 312 -10.01 -11.57 1.93
N CYS A 313 -8.82 -11.40 2.49
CA CYS A 313 -8.00 -12.48 3.03
C CYS A 313 -8.12 -12.55 4.55
N GLY A 314 -7.76 -13.67 5.16
CA GLY A 314 -7.56 -13.73 6.61
C GLY A 314 -6.27 -13.02 7.03
N LEU A 315 -6.22 -12.60 8.29
CA LEU A 315 -5.02 -11.98 8.85
C LEU A 315 -3.85 -12.97 8.81
N GLY A 316 -2.72 -12.55 8.22
CA GLY A 316 -1.53 -13.39 8.03
C GLY A 316 -1.59 -14.31 6.81
N ASP A 317 -2.73 -14.40 6.12
CA ASP A 317 -2.86 -15.23 4.93
C ASP A 317 -2.04 -14.65 3.78
N THR A 318 -1.43 -15.54 3.00
CA THR A 318 -0.67 -15.18 1.80
C THR A 318 -1.38 -15.67 0.55
N THR A 319 -1.72 -14.73 -0.33
CA THR A 319 -2.31 -15.03 -1.63
C THR A 319 -1.27 -14.88 -2.74
N ALA A 320 -1.13 -15.91 -3.57
CA ALA A 320 -0.26 -15.88 -4.74
C ALA A 320 -1.07 -15.51 -6.00
N VAL A 321 -0.72 -14.40 -6.65
CA VAL A 321 -1.42 -13.85 -7.82
C VAL A 321 -0.53 -13.85 -9.04
#